data_AF-A0A354UQH2-F1
#
_entry.id   AF-A0A354UQH2-F1
#
_cell.length_a   1.000
_cell.length_b   1.000
_cell.length_c   1.000
_cell.angle_alpha   90.00
_cell.angle_beta   90.00
_cell.angle_gamma   90.00
#
_symmetry.space_group_name_H-M   'P 1'
#
loop_
_entity.id
_entity.type
_entity.pdbx_description
1 polymer ?
#
loop_
_entity_poly.entity_id
_entity_poly.type
_entity_poly.pdbx_seq_one_letter_code
_entity_poly.pdbx_strand_id
1 'polypeptide(L)' 'MTDTLAFKAFCFEAYKAEKNLNGREAMRIFKEYGVLDYLGKFYDVLHTTGREYMIEDIDKFIEARKRA' A
#
# COMPACT_ATOMS: atom_id res chain seq x y z
N MET A 1 4.97 11.26 -15.45
CA MET A 1 4.45 10.45 -14.33
C MET A 1 5.66 10.14 -13.45
N THR A 2 5.65 10.46 -12.15
CA THR A 2 6.81 10.18 -11.28
C THR A 2 6.85 8.70 -10.92
N ASP A 3 8.03 8.12 -10.74
CA ASP A 3 8.19 6.69 -10.42
C ASP A 3 7.48 6.32 -9.11
N THR A 4 7.46 7.25 -8.15
CA THR A 4 6.71 7.11 -6.89
C THR A 4 5.19 7.03 -7.11
N LEU A 5 4.63 7.76 -8.09
CA LEU A 5 3.19 7.67 -8.40
C LEU A 5 2.86 6.33 -9.06
N ALA A 6 3.70 5.87 -9.97
CA ALA A 6 3.56 4.55 -10.60
C ALA A 6 3.61 3.42 -9.57
N PHE A 7 4.55 3.51 -8.63
CA PHE A 7 4.68 2.56 -7.52
C PHE A 7 3.47 2.57 -6.59
N LYS A 8 2.98 3.75 -6.19
CA LYS A 8 1.77 3.85 -5.36
C LYS A 8 0.55 3.21 -6.05
N ALA A 9 0.39 3.45 -7.35
CA ALA A 9 -0.68 2.84 -8.15
C ALA A 9 -0.52 1.31 -8.23
N PHE A 10 0.71 0.81 -8.45
CA PHE A 10 1.01 -0.61 -8.45
C PHE A 10 0.64 -1.28 -7.12
N CYS A 11 1.07 -0.69 -6.00
CA CYS A 11 0.78 -1.21 -4.66
C CYS A 11 -0.72 -1.25 -4.38
N PHE A 12 -1.43 -0.17 -4.76
CA PHE A 12 -2.88 -0.07 -4.61
C PHE A 12 -3.61 -1.17 -5.38
N GLU A 13 -3.27 -1.36 -6.66
CA GLU A 13 -3.90 -2.36 -7.51
C GLU A 13 -3.57 -3.79 -7.06
N ALA A 14 -2.32 -4.04 -6.65
CA ALA A 14 -1.89 -5.32 -6.12
C ALA A 14 -2.61 -5.67 -4.81
N TYR A 15 -2.68 -4.74 -3.86
CA TYR A 15 -3.39 -4.93 -2.59
C TYR A 15 -4.88 -5.17 -2.82
N LYS A 16 -5.51 -4.39 -3.70
CA LYS A 16 -6.92 -4.55 -4.07
C LYS A 16 -7.20 -5.95 -4.62
N ALA A 17 -6.36 -6.43 -5.54
CA ALA A 17 -6.50 -7.76 -6.13
C ALA A 17 -6.33 -8.87 -5.08
N GLU A 18 -5.29 -8.80 -4.25
CA GLU A 18 -5.00 -9.81 -3.23
C GLU A 18 -6.12 -9.90 -2.18
N LYS A 19 -6.66 -8.76 -1.76
CA LYS A 19 -7.70 -8.68 -0.74
C LYS A 19 -9.12 -8.84 -1.30
N ASN A 20 -9.27 -9.08 -2.60
CA ASN A 20 -10.57 -9.15 -3.29
C ASN A 20 -11.47 -7.94 -3.01
N LEU A 21 -10.88 -6.75 -2.99
CA LEU A 21 -11.59 -5.49 -2.73
C LEU A 21 -11.97 -4.79 -4.03
N ASN A 22 -12.99 -3.94 -3.99
CA ASN A 22 -13.16 -2.94 -5.03
C ASN A 22 -12.30 -1.69 -4.74
N GLY A 23 -12.16 -0.82 -5.75
CA GLY A 23 -11.32 0.38 -5.63
C GLY A 23 -11.77 1.33 -4.52
N ARG A 24 -13.08 1.41 -4.24
CA ARG A 24 -13.61 2.29 -3.18
C ARG A 24 -13.24 1.76 -1.80
N GLU A 25 -13.37 0.45 -1.59
CA GLU A 25 -13.01 -0.21 -0.33
C GLU A 25 -11.51 -0.09 -0.03
N ALA A 26 -10.68 -0.42 -1.02
CA ALA A 26 -9.23 -0.31 -0.90
C ALA A 26 -8.81 1.14 -0.62
N MET A 27 -9.38 2.12 -1.32
CA MET A 27 -9.03 3.54 -1.13
C MET A 27 -9.47 4.05 0.25
N ARG A 28 -10.62 3.58 0.75
CA ARG A 28 -11.07 3.90 2.12
C ARG A 28 -10.03 3.44 3.15
N ILE A 29 -9.56 2.20 3.05
CA ILE A 29 -8.51 1.65 3.93
C ILE A 29 -7.22 2.47 3.80
N PHE A 30 -6.76 2.71 2.57
CA PHE A 30 -5.51 3.44 2.32
C PHE A 30 -5.55 4.87 2.86
N LYS A 31 -6.71 5.52 2.79
CA LYS A 31 -6.93 6.86 3.34
C LYS A 31 -7.00 6.84 4.87
N GLU A 32 -7.75 5.90 5.45
CA GLU A 32 -7.91 5.74 6.90
C GLU A 32 -6.57 5.53 7.60
N TYR A 33 -5.72 4.66 7.03
CA TYR A 33 -4.43 4.32 7.64
C TYR A 33 -3.24 5.11 7.06
N GLY A 34 -3.42 6.00 6.08
CA GLY A 34 -2.33 6.80 5.51
C GLY A 34 -1.31 5.98 4.72
N VAL A 35 -1.75 4.93 4.04
CA VAL A 35 -0.89 3.97 3.33
C VAL A 35 -0.16 4.62 2.15
N LEU A 36 -0.81 5.53 1.42
CA LEU A 36 -0.18 6.20 0.28
C LEU A 36 0.99 7.12 0.70
N ASP A 37 0.92 7.71 1.89
CA ASP A 37 2.01 8.53 2.42
C ASP A 37 3.17 7.65 2.88
N TYR A 38 2.85 6.54 3.54
CA TYR A 38 3.83 5.51 3.91
C TYR A 38 4.60 4.98 2.69
N LEU A 39 3.89 4.55 1.64
CA LEU A 39 4.50 4.06 0.41
C LEU A 39 5.37 5.12 -0.29
N GLY A 40 5.00 6.40 -0.19
CA GLY A 40 5.82 7.49 -0.72
C GLY A 40 7.09 7.72 0.10
N LYS A 41 6.96 7.71 1.43
CA LYS A 41 8.06 7.95 2.36
C LYS A 41 9.13 6.86 2.31
N PHE A 42 8.71 5.61 2.07
CA PHE A 42 9.60 4.45 2.03
C PHE A 42 9.83 3.91 0.62
N TYR A 43 9.60 4.75 -0.40
CA TYR A 43 9.75 4.37 -1.81
C TYR A 43 11.11 3.72 -2.07
N ASP A 44 12.21 4.37 -1.68
CA ASP A 44 13.60 3.94 -1.96
C ASP A 44 13.92 2.51 -1.46
N VAL A 45 13.18 2.02 -0.45
CA VAL A 45 13.34 0.67 0.10
C VAL A 45 12.30 -0.28 -0.50
N LEU A 46 11.04 0.12 -0.56
CA LEU A 46 9.94 -0.78 -0.92
C LEU A 46 9.88 -1.07 -2.43
N HIS A 47 10.32 -0.15 -3.29
CA HIS A 47 10.23 -0.33 -4.75
C HIS A 47 11.16 -1.42 -5.29
N THR A 48 12.16 -1.87 -4.51
CA THR A 48 13.05 -2.97 -4.87
C THR A 48 12.57 -4.33 -4.36
N THR A 49 11.42 -4.38 -3.70
CA THR A 49 10.88 -5.61 -3.08
C THR A 49 9.87 -6.33 -3.98
N GLY A 50 9.62 -7.60 -3.67
CA GLY A 50 8.61 -8.40 -4.37
C GLY A 50 7.18 -8.01 -3.99
N ARG A 51 6.23 -8.31 -4.88
CA ARG A 51 4.79 -8.02 -4.67
C ARG A 51 4.26 -8.60 -3.35
N GLU A 52 4.56 -9.85 -3.05
CA GLU A 52 4.05 -10.55 -1.87
C GLU A 52 4.52 -9.87 -0.58
N TYR A 53 5.82 -9.55 -0.50
CA TYR A 53 6.40 -8.82 0.61
C TYR A 53 5.76 -7.44 0.79
N MET A 54 5.57 -6.70 -0.31
CA MET A 54 4.93 -5.38 -0.27
C MET A 54 3.49 -5.45 0.27
N ILE A 55 2.72 -6.49 -0.09
CA ILE A 55 1.35 -6.64 0.44
C ILE A 55 1.39 -6.96 1.94
N GLU A 56 2.26 -7.88 2.37
CA GLU A 56 2.43 -8.22 3.79
C GLU A 56 2.89 -7.00 4.61
N ASP A 57 3.76 -6.17 4.06
CA ASP A 57 4.24 -4.94 4.69
C ASP A 57 3.10 -3.92 4.87
N ILE A 58 2.24 -3.75 3.86
CA ILE A 58 1.03 -2.91 3.97
C ILE A 58 0.09 -3.44 5.07
N ASP A 59 -0.13 -4.75 5.14
CA ASP A 59 -0.95 -5.35 6.20
C ASP A 59 -0.36 -5.06 7.58
N LYS A 60 0.96 -5.27 7.76
CA LYS A 60 1.64 -4.99 9.03
C LYS A 60 1.53 -3.51 9.42
N PHE A 61 1.70 -2.61 8.46
CA PHE A 61 1.55 -1.17 8.68
C PHE A 61 0.14 -0.79 9.15
N ILE A 62 -0.90 -1.36 8.50
CA ILE A 62 -2.30 -1.15 8.89
C ILE A 62 -2.57 -1.72 10.28
N GLU A 63 -2.15 -2.96 10.55
CA GLU A 63 -2.36 -3.61 11.84
C GLU A 63 -1.66 -2.88 12.99
N ALA A 64 -0.47 -2.34 12.78
CA ALA A 64 0.22 -1.52 13.76
C ALA A 64 -0.57 -0.27 14.13
N ARG A 65 -1.24 0.37 13.16
CA ARG A 65 -2.06 1.56 13.38
C ARG A 65 -3.43 1.28 13.99
N LYS A 66 -4.00 0.10 13.77
CA LYS A 66 -5.25 -0.32 14.45
C LYS A 66 -5.07 -0.50 15.96
N ARG A 67 -3.85 -0.79 16.41
CA ARG A 67 -3.50 -1.04 17.81
C ARG A 67 -3.04 0.22 18.56
N ALA A 68 -2.87 1.33 17.86
CA ALA A 68 -2.47 2.63 18.42
C ALA A 68 -3.68 3.44 18.86
#